data_AF-V2TMZ8-F1
#
_entry.id   AF-V2TMZ8-F1
#
_cell.length_a   1.000
_cell.length_b   1.000
_cell.length_c   1.000
_cell.angle_alpha   90.00
_cell.angle_beta   90.00
_cell.angle_gamma   90.00
#
_symmetry.space_group_name_H-M   'P 1'
#
loop_
_entity.id
_entity.type
_entity.pdbx_description
1 polymer ?
#
loop_
_entity_poly.entity_id
_entity_poly.type
_entity_poly.pdbx_seq_one_letter_code
_entity_poly.pdbx_strand_id
1 'polypeptide(L)'
;MKQQHSQGSEALRAMVTLRQCWLENEEIYINKGCLHCGSAATYLIYFTNKNIQNMMLDFISRYNCNHSSRFDLLDIVHFEKKYEQFLSSLEQEIIHYAFKEQKNPRKHIFENIESIFERELNIAC
;
A
#
# COMPACT_ATOMS: atom_id res chain seq x y z
N MET A 1 -5.00 25.41 13.73
CA MET A 1 -4.60 24.25 14.56
C MET A 1 -3.52 23.51 13.78
N LYS A 2 -2.29 23.38 14.31
CA LYS A 2 -1.25 22.60 13.63
C LYS A 2 -1.70 21.14 13.61
N GLN A 3 -1.95 20.56 12.43
CA GLN A 3 -2.16 19.12 12.31
C GLN A 3 -0.91 18.45 12.90
N GLN A 4 -1.04 17.83 14.06
CA GLN A 4 0.02 16.98 14.58
C GLN A 4 0.11 15.78 13.64
N HIS A 5 1.16 15.75 12.83
CA HIS A 5 1.50 14.60 12.02
C HIS A 5 1.85 13.46 12.97
N SER A 6 0.89 12.58 13.21
CA SER A 6 1.05 11.34 13.96
C SER A 6 1.30 10.17 13.02
N GLN A 7 1.81 9.05 13.54
CA GLN A 7 1.93 7.82 12.75
C GLN A 7 0.58 7.38 12.19
N GLY A 8 -0.50 7.60 12.95
CA GLY A 8 -1.86 7.34 12.50
C GLY A 8 -2.29 8.22 11.32
N SER A 9 -1.98 9.53 11.37
CA SER A 9 -2.32 10.44 10.27
C SER A 9 -1.58 10.10 8.96
N GLU A 10 -0.35 9.60 9.04
CA GLU A 10 0.39 9.17 7.85
C GLU A 10 -0.12 7.84 7.30
N ALA A 11 -0.50 6.90 8.15
CA ALA A 11 -1.09 5.65 7.68
C ALA A 11 -2.42 5.91 6.94
N LEU A 12 -3.24 6.83 7.44
CA LEU A 12 -4.46 7.28 6.73
C LEU A 12 -4.13 7.93 5.40
N ARG A 13 -3.12 8.82 5.34
CA ARG A 13 -2.70 9.44 4.08
C ARG A 13 -2.23 8.40 3.07
N ALA A 14 -1.39 7.45 3.49
CA ALA A 14 -0.94 6.37 2.63
C ALA A 14 -2.11 5.51 2.11
N MET A 15 -3.11 5.21 2.94
CA MET A 15 -4.32 4.50 2.51
C MET A 15 -5.13 5.28 1.48
N VAL A 16 -5.34 6.58 1.71
CA VAL A 16 -6.07 7.46 0.78
C VAL A 16 -5.34 7.53 -0.56
N THR A 17 -4.01 7.67 -0.54
CA THR A 17 -3.21 7.62 -1.77
C THR A 17 -3.42 6.29 -2.51
N LEU A 18 -3.36 5.15 -1.81
CA LEU A 18 -3.58 3.84 -2.44
C LEU A 18 -4.99 3.70 -3.05
N ARG A 19 -6.02 4.23 -2.38
CA ARG A 19 -7.40 4.31 -2.92
C ARG A 19 -7.49 5.19 -4.16
N GLN A 20 -6.83 6.34 -4.14
CA GLN A 20 -6.84 7.27 -5.27
C GLN A 20 -6.18 6.65 -6.50
N CYS A 21 -5.01 6.02 -6.32
CA CYS A 21 -4.32 5.28 -7.38
C CYS A 21 -5.23 4.24 -8.04
N TRP A 22 -6.02 3.53 -7.23
CA TRP A 22 -6.99 2.57 -7.73
C TRP A 22 -8.12 3.23 -8.54
N LEU A 23 -8.73 4.31 -8.04
CA LEU A 23 -9.81 5.03 -8.71
C LEU A 23 -9.38 5.67 -10.04
N GLU A 24 -8.14 6.13 -10.11
CA GLU A 24 -7.57 6.75 -11.30
C GLU A 24 -7.05 5.71 -12.30
N ASN A 25 -7.15 4.41 -11.99
CA ASN A 25 -6.56 3.30 -12.74
C ASN A 25 -5.04 3.43 -12.90
N GLU A 26 -4.37 4.22 -12.03
CA GLU A 26 -2.96 4.54 -12.19
C GLU A 26 -2.10 3.28 -12.01
N GLU A 27 -2.39 2.42 -11.04
CA GLU A 27 -1.99 1.01 -11.12
C GLU A 27 -2.81 0.12 -10.21
N ILE A 28 -3.30 -0.94 -10.83
CA ILE A 28 -3.97 -2.10 -10.22
C ILE A 28 -2.96 -3.01 -9.49
N TYR A 29 -1.68 -2.77 -9.75
CA TYR A 29 -0.55 -3.58 -9.37
C TYR A 29 0.16 -2.90 -8.21
N ILE A 30 -0.09 -3.35 -6.98
CA ILE A 30 0.66 -2.88 -5.80
C ILE A 30 2.17 -2.95 -6.03
N ASN A 31 2.63 -3.88 -6.88
CA ASN A 31 4.02 -4.11 -7.25
C ASN A 31 4.51 -3.46 -8.56
N LYS A 32 3.67 -2.70 -9.28
CA LYS A 32 4.10 -1.94 -10.46
C LYS A 32 3.65 -0.47 -10.42
N GLY A 33 3.23 -0.02 -9.24
CA GLY A 33 2.74 1.33 -8.98
C GLY A 33 3.72 2.44 -9.38
N CYS A 34 3.18 3.63 -9.65
CA CYS A 34 3.89 4.88 -9.77
C CYS A 34 4.54 5.18 -8.42
N LEU A 35 5.61 5.99 -8.44
CA LEU A 35 6.41 6.34 -7.26
C LEU A 35 5.57 6.60 -6.01
N HIS A 36 4.44 7.33 -6.15
CA HIS A 36 3.56 7.66 -5.04
C HIS A 36 2.78 6.46 -4.47
N CYS A 37 2.24 5.58 -5.32
CA CYS A 37 1.51 4.40 -4.89
C CYS A 37 2.46 3.36 -4.27
N GLY A 38 3.64 3.19 -4.87
CA GLY A 38 4.69 2.30 -4.37
C GLY A 38 5.24 2.72 -3.01
N SER A 39 5.49 4.03 -2.82
CA SER A 39 5.87 4.62 -1.54
C SER A 39 4.78 4.47 -0.47
N ALA A 40 3.51 4.69 -0.82
CA ALA A 40 2.38 4.50 0.09
C ALA A 40 2.24 3.05 0.54
N ALA A 41 2.29 2.11 -0.41
CA ALA A 41 2.25 0.68 -0.11
C ALA A 41 3.45 0.24 0.75
N THR A 42 4.65 0.75 0.46
CA THR A 42 5.84 0.49 1.27
C THR A 42 5.69 1.00 2.70
N TYR A 43 5.12 2.20 2.89
CA TYR A 43 4.82 2.71 4.22
C TYR A 43 3.90 1.76 4.98
N LEU A 44 2.81 1.32 4.34
CA LEU A 44 1.86 0.40 4.95
C LEU A 44 2.49 -0.95 5.31
N ILE A 45 3.45 -1.45 4.53
CA ILE A 45 4.12 -2.74 4.76
C ILE A 45 5.17 -2.70 5.87
N TYR A 46 5.88 -1.59 6.07
CA TYR A 46 7.02 -1.56 7.00
C TYR A 46 6.84 -0.66 8.21
N PHE A 47 5.93 0.31 8.16
CA PHE A 47 5.84 1.39 9.15
C PHE A 47 4.49 1.45 9.89
N THR A 48 3.67 0.41 9.73
CA THR A 48 2.41 0.20 10.46
C THR A 48 2.48 -1.03 11.39
N ASN A 49 1.34 -1.49 11.93
CA ASN A 49 1.29 -2.66 12.80
C ASN A 49 1.29 -3.99 12.02
N LYS A 50 1.62 -5.08 12.73
CA LYS A 50 1.72 -6.43 12.14
C LYS A 50 0.47 -6.88 11.36
N ASN A 51 -0.73 -6.47 11.78
CA ASN A 51 -1.97 -6.86 11.10
C ASN A 51 -2.05 -6.27 9.69
N ILE A 52 -1.82 -4.96 9.56
CA ILE A 52 -1.81 -4.27 8.26
C ILE A 52 -0.71 -4.84 7.36
N GLN A 53 0.49 -5.06 7.92
CA GLN A 53 1.60 -5.65 7.18
C GLN A 53 1.24 -7.02 6.62
N ASN A 54 0.67 -7.91 7.44
CA ASN A 54 0.26 -9.25 7.01
C ASN A 54 -0.82 -9.18 5.93
N MET A 55 -1.83 -8.31 6.06
CA MET A 55 -2.87 -8.15 5.04
C MET A 55 -2.30 -7.75 3.68
N MET A 56 -1.39 -6.77 3.68
CA MET A 56 -0.71 -6.32 2.46
C MET A 56 0.13 -7.45 1.84
N LEU A 57 0.96 -8.11 2.64
CA LEU A 57 1.85 -9.19 2.17
C LEU A 57 1.06 -10.41 1.68
N ASP A 58 -0.02 -10.79 2.38
CA ASP A 58 -0.90 -11.89 1.96
C ASP A 58 -1.56 -11.57 0.63
N PHE A 59 -2.03 -10.34 0.43
CA PHE A 59 -2.61 -9.93 -0.85
C PHE A 59 -1.57 -9.97 -1.98
N ILE A 60 -0.38 -9.37 -1.77
CA ILE A 60 0.72 -9.36 -2.74
C ILE A 60 1.15 -10.80 -3.09
N SER A 61 1.21 -11.69 -2.10
CA SER A 61 1.60 -13.09 -2.33
C SER A 61 0.61 -13.84 -3.23
N ARG A 62 -0.70 -13.56 -3.08
CA ARG A 62 -1.77 -14.19 -3.86
C ARG A 62 -1.82 -13.69 -5.30
N TYR A 63 -1.43 -12.44 -5.51
CA TYR A 63 -1.48 -11.77 -6.81
C TYR A 63 -0.08 -11.36 -7.30
N ASN A 64 0.94 -12.16 -7.00
CA ASN A 64 2.31 -11.83 -7.33
C ASN A 64 2.55 -11.83 -8.85
N CYS A 65 2.89 -10.66 -9.41
CA CYS A 65 3.06 -10.46 -10.86
C CYS A 65 4.52 -10.63 -11.33
N ASN A 66 5.42 -11.20 -10.52
CA ASN A 66 6.84 -11.35 -10.87
C ASN A 66 7.11 -12.35 -12.02
N HIS A 67 6.08 -12.94 -12.64
CA HIS A 67 6.24 -13.79 -13.81
C HIS A 67 6.46 -12.95 -15.09
N SER A 68 7.52 -13.28 -15.83
CA SER A 68 7.98 -12.61 -17.06
C SER A 68 7.03 -12.73 -18.27
N SER A 69 5.93 -13.45 -18.15
CA SER A 69 4.87 -13.51 -19.15
C SER A 69 3.87 -12.40 -18.90
N ARG A 70 3.50 -11.65 -19.95
CA ARG A 70 2.42 -10.65 -19.98
C ARG A 70 1.13 -11.18 -19.34
N PHE A 71 1.02 -11.06 -18.02
CA PHE A 71 -0.12 -11.48 -17.23
C PHE A 71 -0.74 -10.23 -16.64
N ASP A 72 -1.92 -9.88 -17.12
CA ASP A 72 -2.70 -8.76 -16.60
C ASP A 72 -3.53 -9.27 -15.42
N LEU A 73 -3.46 -8.59 -14.26
CA LEU A 73 -4.27 -8.98 -13.10
C LEU A 73 -5.78 -8.81 -13.39
N LEU A 74 -6.15 -7.91 -14.32
CA LEU A 74 -7.53 -7.76 -14.77
C LEU A 74 -8.05 -8.99 -15.53
N ASP A 75 -7.16 -9.81 -16.10
CA ASP A 75 -7.56 -11.08 -16.73
C ASP A 75 -8.01 -12.12 -15.70
N ILE A 76 -7.67 -11.93 -14.41
CA ILE A 76 -8.16 -12.80 -13.35
C ILE A 76 -9.64 -12.52 -13.10
N VAL A 77 -10.44 -13.58 -13.22
CA VAL A 77 -11.88 -13.55 -12.94
C VAL A 77 -12.16 -12.98 -11.54
N HIS A 78 -12.95 -11.90 -11.53
CA HIS A 78 -13.36 -11.13 -10.34
C HIS A 78 -12.22 -10.42 -9.59
N PHE A 79 -11.06 -10.18 -10.20
CA PHE A 79 -9.96 -9.47 -9.56
C PHE A 79 -10.37 -8.11 -9.01
N GLU A 80 -10.98 -7.26 -9.84
CA GLU A 80 -11.45 -5.92 -9.46
C GLU A 80 -12.28 -5.95 -8.17
N LYS A 81 -13.27 -6.84 -8.11
CA LYS A 81 -14.11 -7.03 -6.92
C LYS A 81 -13.31 -7.48 -5.71
N LYS A 82 -12.35 -8.39 -5.89
CA LYS A 82 -11.49 -8.88 -4.79
C LYS A 82 -10.54 -7.79 -4.31
N TYR A 83 -10.05 -6.94 -5.21
CA TYR A 83 -9.19 -5.81 -4.87
C TYR A 83 -9.95 -4.73 -4.11
N GLU A 84 -11.17 -4.41 -4.55
CA GLU A 84 -12.06 -3.50 -3.82
C GLU A 84 -12.40 -3.98 -2.41
N GLN A 85 -12.68 -5.28 -2.27
CA GLN A 85 -12.89 -5.89 -0.97
C GLN A 85 -11.65 -5.78 -0.09
N PHE A 86 -10.47 -6.06 -0.66
CA PHE A 86 -9.20 -5.91 0.04
C PHE A 86 -8.96 -4.47 0.51
N LEU A 87 -9.08 -3.47 -0.38
CA LEU A 87 -8.91 -2.06 -0.03
C LEU A 87 -9.87 -1.63 1.07
N SER A 88 -11.11 -2.13 1.05
CA SER A 88 -12.12 -1.83 2.07
C SER A 88 -11.77 -2.43 3.44
N SER A 89 -11.30 -3.67 3.48
CA SER A 89 -10.83 -4.28 4.72
C SER A 89 -9.57 -3.61 5.25
N LEU A 90 -8.63 -3.26 4.37
CA LEU A 90 -7.39 -2.57 4.71
C LEU A 90 -7.66 -1.18 5.31
N GLU A 91 -8.57 -0.43 4.71
CA GLU A 91 -8.97 0.89 5.18
C GLU A 91 -9.55 0.85 6.60
N GLN A 92 -10.42 -0.13 6.90
CA GLN A 92 -10.98 -0.30 8.23
C GLN A 92 -9.89 -0.55 9.29
N GLU A 93 -8.92 -1.42 8.99
CA GLU A 93 -7.80 -1.70 9.90
C GLU A 93 -6.88 -0.49 10.09
N ILE A 94 -6.64 0.29 9.03
CA ILE A 94 -5.84 1.51 9.11
C ILE A 94 -6.54 2.59 9.92
N ILE A 95 -7.85 2.75 9.78
CA ILE A 95 -8.63 3.68 10.62
C ILE A 95 -8.48 3.30 12.08
N HIS A 96 -8.65 2.01 12.43
CA HIS A 96 -8.47 1.52 13.79
C HIS A 96 -7.05 1.75 14.32
N TYR A 97 -6.04 1.45 13.51
CA TYR A 97 -4.64 1.74 13.83
C TYR A 97 -4.41 3.23 14.06
N ALA A 98 -4.95 4.09 13.20
CA ALA A 98 -4.74 5.52 13.27
C ALA A 98 -5.32 6.15 14.54
N PHE A 99 -6.46 5.66 15.01
CA PHE A 99 -7.03 6.06 16.30
C PHE A 99 -6.13 5.66 17.48
N LYS A 100 -5.52 4.47 17.43
CA LYS A 100 -4.59 4.00 18.49
C LYS A 100 -3.29 4.81 18.50
N GLU A 101 -2.79 5.17 17.33
CA GLU A 101 -1.50 5.83 17.14
C GLU A 101 -1.60 7.35 17.06
N GLN A 102 -2.75 7.93 17.43
CA GLN A 102 -3.01 9.37 17.27
C GLN A 102 -2.03 10.25 18.05
N LYS A 103 -1.54 9.75 19.19
CA LYS A 103 -0.59 10.48 20.06
C LYS A 103 0.86 10.19 19.72
N ASN A 104 1.14 9.19 18.86
CA ASN A 104 2.49 8.82 18.52
C ASN A 104 3.01 9.72 17.40
N PRO A 105 4.12 10.45 17.63
CA PRO A 105 4.64 11.39 16.65
C PRO A 105 5.04 10.64 15.37
N ARG A 106 4.74 11.24 14.22
CA ARG A 106 5.18 10.73 12.93
C ARG A 106 6.70 10.58 12.93
N LYS A 107 7.15 9.38 12.55
CA LYS A 107 8.58 9.08 12.35
C LYS A 107 9.00 9.22 10.89
N HIS A 108 8.13 8.81 9.97
CA HIS A 108 8.41 8.78 8.53
C HIS A 108 7.24 9.38 7.76
N ILE A 109 7.55 10.02 6.64
CA ILE A 109 6.59 10.53 5.66
C ILE A 109 6.57 9.52 4.52
N PHE A 110 5.41 9.02 4.10
CA PHE A 110 5.39 7.98 3.09
C PHE A 110 5.97 8.47 1.76
N GLU A 111 5.76 9.73 1.38
CA GLU A 111 6.33 10.31 0.15
C GLU A 111 7.87 10.33 0.14
N ASN A 112 8.53 10.25 1.30
CA ASN A 112 9.99 10.19 1.40
C ASN A 112 10.53 8.75 1.48
N ILE A 113 9.66 7.74 1.48
CA ILE A 113 10.04 6.34 1.53
C ILE A 113 10.17 5.84 0.10
N GLU A 114 11.31 5.22 -0.21
CA GLU A 114 11.50 4.56 -1.50
C GLU A 114 10.51 3.41 -1.68
N SER A 115 9.87 3.37 -2.84
CA SER A 115 9.05 2.24 -3.28
C SER A 115 9.92 0.97 -3.36
N ILE A 116 9.55 -0.08 -2.62
CA ILE A 116 10.21 -1.39 -2.74
C ILE A 116 9.92 -2.10 -4.06
N PHE A 117 8.90 -1.63 -4.78
CA PHE A 117 8.40 -2.25 -6.01
C PHE A 117 9.04 -1.68 -7.27
N GLU A 118 9.60 -0.48 -7.18
CA GLU A 118 10.28 0.21 -8.28
C GLU A 118 11.80 0.16 -8.18
N ARG A 119 12.34 -0.55 -7.17
CA ARG A 119 13.75 -0.89 -7.19
C ARG A 119 14.00 -1.74 -8.42
N GLU A 120 14.74 -1.20 -9.40
CA GLU A 120 15.44 -2.04 -10.37
C GLU A 120 16.11 -3.13 -9.54
N LEU A 121 15.65 -4.37 -9.71
CA LEU A 121 16.38 -5.51 -9.19
C LEU A 121 17.75 -5.42 -9.87
N ASN A 122 18.71 -4.80 -9.18
CA ASN A 122 20.11 -5.11 -9.38
C ASN A 122 20.18 -6.59 -9.02
N ILE A 123 19.95 -7.44 -10.02
CA ILE A 123 20.32 -8.83 -10.00
C ILE A 123 21.79 -8.77 -9.63
N ALA A 124 22.10 -9.12 -8.37
CA ALA A 124 23.46 -9.39 -8.00
C ALA A 124 23.90 -10.57 -8.87
N CYS A 125 24.64 -10.26 -9.95
CA CYS A 125 25.39 -11.25 -10.72
C CYS A 125 26.53 -11.81 -9.87
#